data_AF-A0A0D0Q5V3-F1
#
_entry.id   AF-A0A0D0Q5V3-F1
#
_cell.length_a   1.000
_cell.length_b   1.000
_cell.length_c   1.000
_cell.angle_alpha   90.00
_cell.angle_beta   90.00
_cell.angle_gamma   90.00
#
_symmetry.space_group_name_H-M   'P 1'
#
loop_
_entity.id
_entity.type
_entity.pdbx_description
1 polymer ?
#
loop_
_entity_poly.entity_id
_entity_poly.type
_entity_poly.pdbx_seq_one_letter_code
_entity_poly.pdbx_strand_id
1 'polypeptide(L)'
;MRRSVAALFLSLAPLSALAQTGLDLISSETAAFDSMVLWNERDVRPIGLTEVARVEGQIFFGVSLILDVPWSDDLQRVSINSSDIKLTLPDGTELQAIGAYDYLGMMELGSPGLSVSRPYNWPESDADARWQGVFLVPEGTSGGTLTFPGEPGWSGEVTVPAVGREVDAASFAAFTIADVDRYRRIALEDRRAGLDIGSVLTPLPGHVLADVEIEIAPTASNRTANEERFHWSTSFFRLVAADGTTYWPAGERFMDRLLDDQFNGVDPGESATRRVVWMVPEAADVAFLFYGDTMVAQVDLTGAVADEG
;
A
#
# COMPACT_ATOMS: atom_id res chain seq x y z
N MET A 1 6.07 -61.77 -43.69
CA MET A 1 5.01 -60.79 -43.36
C MET A 1 5.71 -59.58 -42.75
N ARG A 2 5.81 -58.47 -43.49
CA ARG A 2 6.43 -57.21 -43.04
C ARG A 2 5.41 -56.42 -42.20
N ARG A 3 5.76 -55.97 -40.99
CA ARG A 3 5.10 -54.83 -40.34
C ARG A 3 6.11 -53.98 -39.58
N SER A 4 5.93 -52.68 -39.79
CA SER A 4 6.88 -51.59 -39.59
C SER A 4 6.93 -51.09 -38.16
N VAL A 5 8.10 -50.60 -37.77
CA VAL A 5 8.36 -49.78 -36.58
C VAL A 5 7.87 -48.36 -36.86
N ALA A 6 7.00 -47.83 -36.00
CA ALA A 6 6.63 -46.41 -36.00
C ALA A 6 7.30 -45.76 -34.78
N ALA A 7 8.32 -44.95 -35.04
CA ALA A 7 8.97 -44.10 -34.03
C ALA A 7 8.15 -42.81 -33.88
N LEU A 8 7.64 -42.57 -32.68
CA LEU A 8 7.01 -41.31 -32.30
C LEU A 8 8.14 -40.31 -31.99
N PHE A 9 8.36 -39.32 -32.85
CA PHE A 9 9.20 -38.18 -32.53
C PHE A 9 8.41 -37.25 -31.59
N LEU A 10 8.78 -37.21 -30.31
CA LEU A 10 8.43 -36.09 -29.44
C LEU A 10 9.27 -34.88 -29.90
N SER A 11 8.63 -33.90 -30.52
CA SER A 11 9.22 -32.58 -30.73
C SER A 11 9.20 -31.82 -29.40
N LEU A 12 10.33 -31.81 -28.70
CA LEU A 12 10.62 -30.78 -27.70
C LEU A 12 10.70 -29.45 -28.44
N ALA A 13 9.70 -28.59 -28.25
CA ALA A 13 9.83 -27.19 -28.64
C ALA A 13 10.98 -26.58 -27.82
N PRO A 14 11.95 -25.89 -28.43
CA PRO A 14 12.97 -25.18 -27.67
C PRO A 14 12.27 -24.08 -26.88
N LEU A 15 12.39 -24.12 -25.56
CA LEU A 15 12.23 -22.92 -24.73
C LEU A 15 13.24 -21.91 -25.28
N SER A 16 12.74 -20.83 -25.89
CA SER A 16 13.57 -19.69 -26.20
C SER A 16 14.16 -19.21 -24.89
N ALA A 17 15.46 -19.46 -24.69
CA ALA A 17 16.22 -18.84 -23.63
C ALA A 17 16.20 -17.33 -23.92
N LEU A 18 15.26 -16.62 -23.31
CA LEU A 18 15.34 -15.17 -23.17
C LEU A 18 16.69 -14.92 -22.48
N ALA A 19 17.55 -14.15 -23.14
CA ALA A 19 18.85 -13.83 -22.61
C ALA A 19 18.65 -13.08 -21.28
N GLN A 20 18.92 -13.74 -20.16
CA GLN A 20 19.09 -13.10 -18.86
C GLN A 20 20.33 -12.21 -18.97
N THR A 21 20.13 -10.91 -19.15
CA THR A 21 21.23 -9.95 -19.28
C THR A 21 21.50 -9.30 -17.93
N GLY A 22 21.99 -10.05 -16.96
CA GLY A 22 22.67 -9.49 -15.78
C GLY A 22 21.89 -9.52 -14.47
N LEU A 23 20.59 -9.17 -14.44
CA LEU A 23 19.79 -9.38 -13.24
C LEU A 23 19.22 -10.80 -13.23
N ASP A 24 19.22 -11.48 -12.08
CA ASP A 24 18.69 -12.83 -11.94
C ASP A 24 17.39 -12.84 -11.13
N LEU A 25 16.38 -13.61 -11.56
CA LEU A 25 15.11 -13.66 -10.84
C LEU A 25 15.25 -14.52 -9.58
N ILE A 26 15.07 -13.92 -8.40
CA ILE A 26 14.96 -14.63 -7.13
C ILE A 26 13.52 -15.10 -6.93
N SER A 27 12.56 -14.18 -7.07
CA SER A 27 11.14 -14.50 -6.91
C SER A 27 10.24 -13.57 -7.71
N SER A 28 9.07 -14.10 -8.08
CA SER A 28 8.02 -13.35 -8.78
C SER A 28 6.66 -13.70 -8.18
N GLU A 29 5.86 -12.69 -7.93
CA GLU A 29 4.46 -12.84 -7.56
C GLU A 29 3.57 -12.04 -8.50
N THR A 30 2.39 -12.58 -8.79
CA THR A 30 1.42 -11.95 -9.68
C THR A 30 0.04 -12.00 -9.07
N ALA A 31 -0.76 -10.97 -9.35
CA ALA A 31 -2.14 -10.87 -8.90
C ALA A 31 -2.99 -10.13 -9.96
N ALA A 32 -4.28 -10.45 -10.01
CA ALA A 32 -5.21 -9.84 -10.96
C ALA A 32 -6.50 -9.43 -10.25
N PHE A 33 -6.99 -8.23 -10.53
CA PHE A 33 -8.17 -7.64 -9.88
C PHE A 33 -9.07 -6.95 -10.90
N ASP A 34 -10.39 -7.00 -10.69
CA ASP A 34 -11.38 -6.26 -11.48
C ASP A 34 -11.47 -4.78 -11.10
N SER A 35 -11.00 -4.46 -9.90
CA SER A 35 -11.05 -3.15 -9.29
C SER A 35 -9.95 -3.03 -8.24
N MET A 36 -9.53 -1.80 -7.96
CA MET A 36 -8.47 -1.52 -7.00
C MET A 36 -8.76 -0.25 -6.21
N VAL A 37 -8.44 -0.24 -4.93
CA VAL A 37 -8.47 0.95 -4.09
C VAL A 37 -7.26 1.84 -4.40
N LEU A 38 -7.54 3.11 -4.72
CA LEU A 38 -6.55 4.15 -4.95
C LEU A 38 -6.11 4.81 -3.64
N TRP A 39 -4.79 4.85 -3.48
CA TRP A 39 -4.05 5.41 -2.35
C TRP A 39 -3.35 6.73 -2.69
N ASN A 40 -3.78 7.43 -3.74
CA ASN A 40 -3.18 8.73 -4.05
C ASN A 40 -3.49 9.71 -2.91
N GLU A 41 -2.45 10.20 -2.25
CA GLU A 41 -2.53 11.36 -1.38
C GLU A 41 -2.95 12.57 -2.23
N ARG A 42 -4.00 13.28 -1.81
CA ARG A 42 -4.39 14.57 -2.40
C ARG A 42 -4.48 15.58 -1.28
N ASP A 43 -4.02 16.80 -1.54
CA ASP A 43 -4.07 17.93 -0.60
C ASP A 43 -5.46 18.16 0.04
N VAL A 44 -6.53 17.69 -0.61
CA VAL A 44 -7.91 17.81 -0.13
C VAL A 44 -8.70 16.53 -0.40
N ARG A 45 -8.29 15.38 0.17
CA ARG A 45 -9.17 14.21 0.28
C ARG A 45 -9.90 14.28 1.62
N PRO A 46 -11.25 14.43 1.64
CA PRO A 46 -11.99 14.29 2.88
C PRO A 46 -11.69 12.91 3.46
N ILE A 47 -11.22 12.87 4.72
CA ILE A 47 -10.88 11.62 5.39
C ILE A 47 -12.10 10.71 5.37
N GLY A 48 -11.85 9.45 5.03
CA GLY A 48 -12.84 8.41 5.02
C GLY A 48 -13.65 8.20 3.74
N LEU A 49 -13.14 8.70 2.61
CA LEU A 49 -13.59 8.26 1.29
C LEU A 49 -12.64 7.20 0.73
N THR A 50 -13.20 6.13 0.16
CA THR A 50 -12.45 5.11 -0.60
C THR A 50 -12.63 5.42 -2.10
N GLU A 51 -11.53 5.70 -2.80
CA GLU A 51 -11.53 5.85 -4.25
C GLU A 51 -11.24 4.47 -4.86
N VAL A 52 -12.14 3.96 -5.70
CA VAL A 52 -11.98 2.64 -6.34
C VAL A 52 -11.84 2.84 -7.85
N ALA A 53 -10.71 2.43 -8.40
CA ALA A 53 -10.46 2.42 -9.83
C ALA A 53 -11.11 1.20 -10.48
N ARG A 54 -11.80 1.44 -11.60
CA ARG A 54 -12.41 0.43 -12.47
C ARG A 54 -12.30 0.87 -13.91
N VAL A 55 -11.98 -0.06 -14.81
CA VAL A 55 -11.89 0.21 -16.24
C VAL A 55 -12.62 -0.92 -16.96
N GLU A 56 -13.67 -0.59 -17.69
CA GLU A 56 -14.50 -1.58 -18.38
C GLU A 56 -13.69 -2.38 -19.42
N GLY A 57 -13.80 -3.71 -19.37
CA GLY A 57 -13.08 -4.62 -20.27
C GLY A 57 -11.59 -4.77 -19.99
N GLN A 58 -11.11 -4.24 -18.86
CA GLN A 58 -9.72 -4.32 -18.43
C GLN A 58 -9.66 -4.85 -16.99
N ILE A 59 -8.53 -5.45 -16.64
CA ILE A 59 -8.21 -5.85 -15.27
C ILE A 59 -6.90 -5.20 -14.85
N PHE A 60 -6.75 -5.01 -13.55
CA PHE A 60 -5.50 -4.60 -12.93
C PHE A 60 -4.63 -5.83 -12.73
N PHE A 61 -3.47 -5.86 -13.39
CA PHE A 61 -2.49 -6.93 -13.30
C PHE A 61 -1.26 -6.44 -12.52
N GLY A 62 -1.15 -6.90 -11.27
CA GLY A 62 -0.02 -6.60 -10.39
C GLY A 62 1.10 -7.61 -10.56
N VAL A 63 2.34 -7.13 -10.63
CA VAL A 63 3.56 -7.94 -10.67
C VAL A 63 4.52 -7.42 -9.61
N SER A 64 5.04 -8.32 -8.78
CA SER A 64 6.10 -8.04 -7.80
C SER A 64 7.29 -8.95 -8.07
N LEU A 65 8.48 -8.39 -8.16
CA LEU A 65 9.72 -9.10 -8.43
C LEU A 65 10.78 -8.80 -7.37
N ILE A 66 11.55 -9.83 -7.04
CA ILE A 66 12.85 -9.70 -6.37
C ILE A 66 13.90 -10.24 -7.34
N LEU A 67 14.87 -9.40 -7.67
CA LEU A 67 15.94 -9.66 -8.62
C LEU A 67 17.28 -9.58 -7.89
N ASP A 68 18.11 -10.61 -8.04
CA ASP A 68 19.50 -10.59 -7.62
C ASP A 68 20.30 -9.65 -8.52
N VAL A 69 21.21 -8.89 -7.92
CA VAL A 69 22.04 -7.90 -8.60
C VAL A 69 23.50 -8.38 -8.57
N PRO A 70 24.17 -8.51 -9.73
CA PRO A 70 25.54 -8.99 -9.79
C PRO A 70 26.53 -7.88 -9.42
N TRP A 71 26.51 -7.46 -8.16
CA TRP A 71 27.39 -6.42 -7.65
C TRP A 71 28.85 -6.75 -7.95
N SER A 72 29.58 -5.73 -8.41
CA SER A 72 30.99 -5.82 -8.74
C SER A 72 31.65 -4.48 -8.46
N ASP A 73 32.98 -4.42 -8.54
CA ASP A 73 33.72 -3.16 -8.36
C ASP A 73 33.23 -2.04 -9.31
N ASP A 74 32.84 -2.42 -10.53
CA ASP A 74 32.38 -1.52 -11.59
C ASP A 74 30.87 -1.22 -11.54
N LEU A 75 30.06 -2.09 -10.90
CA LEU A 75 28.61 -1.89 -10.74
C LEU A 75 28.31 -1.32 -9.36
N GLN A 76 28.10 -0.01 -9.28
CA GLN A 76 27.75 0.68 -8.02
C GLN A 76 26.25 0.89 -7.82
N ARG A 77 25.47 0.92 -8.91
CA ARG A 77 24.04 1.21 -8.87
C ARG A 77 23.34 0.63 -10.08
N VAL A 78 22.14 0.10 -9.87
CA VAL A 78 21.17 -0.20 -10.93
C VAL A 78 20.08 0.87 -10.88
N SER A 79 19.77 1.48 -12.01
CA SER A 79 18.71 2.49 -12.11
C SER A 79 18.04 2.41 -13.48
N ILE A 80 16.76 2.08 -13.49
CA ILE A 80 15.93 1.93 -14.70
C ILE A 80 14.70 2.82 -14.53
N ASN A 81 14.48 3.71 -15.50
CA ASN A 81 13.33 4.61 -15.44
C ASN A 81 12.03 3.82 -15.66
N SER A 82 10.96 4.28 -15.03
CA SER A 82 9.65 3.66 -15.16
C SER A 82 9.11 3.64 -16.58
N SER A 83 9.43 4.67 -17.37
CA SER A 83 9.06 4.74 -18.80
C SER A 83 9.68 3.65 -19.65
N ASP A 84 10.81 3.07 -19.21
CA ASP A 84 11.59 2.13 -19.98
C ASP A 84 11.22 0.67 -19.65
N ILE A 85 10.53 0.44 -18.52
CA ILE A 85 10.03 -0.87 -18.11
C ILE A 85 8.72 -1.16 -18.84
N LYS A 86 8.68 -2.27 -19.59
CA LYS A 86 7.55 -2.61 -20.47
C LYS A 86 7.01 -4.01 -20.20
N LEU A 87 5.69 -4.13 -20.21
CA LEU A 87 4.99 -5.41 -20.39
C LEU A 87 4.55 -5.53 -21.85
N THR A 88 5.12 -6.48 -22.57
CA THR A 88 4.71 -6.80 -23.95
C THR A 88 3.70 -7.94 -23.92
N LEU A 89 2.47 -7.68 -24.38
CA LEU A 89 1.41 -8.68 -24.50
C LEU A 89 1.65 -9.62 -25.71
N PRO A 90 0.95 -10.78 -25.79
CA PRO A 90 1.14 -11.74 -26.88
C PRO A 90 0.81 -11.21 -28.28
N ASP A 91 0.01 -10.16 -28.36
CA ASP A 91 -0.33 -9.48 -29.62
C ASP A 91 0.71 -8.42 -30.04
N GLY A 92 1.78 -8.22 -29.24
CA GLY A 92 2.82 -7.23 -29.44
C GLY A 92 2.52 -5.86 -28.83
N THR A 93 1.39 -5.68 -28.15
CA THR A 93 1.08 -4.43 -27.45
C THR A 93 2.05 -4.21 -26.30
N GLU A 94 2.69 -3.05 -26.25
CA GLU A 94 3.56 -2.66 -25.14
C GLU A 94 2.81 -1.77 -24.15
N LEU A 95 2.84 -2.16 -22.89
CA LEU A 95 2.21 -1.48 -21.78
C LEU A 95 3.25 -0.96 -20.80
N GLN A 96 2.97 0.21 -20.23
CA GLN A 96 3.66 0.72 -19.06
C GLN A 96 2.81 0.44 -17.81
N ALA A 97 3.46 0.27 -16.67
CA ALA A 97 2.75 0.23 -15.41
C ALA A 97 2.02 1.57 -15.19
N ILE A 98 0.77 1.52 -14.78
CA ILE A 98 -0.04 2.71 -14.47
C ILE A 98 0.14 3.15 -13.01
N GLY A 99 0.69 2.28 -12.19
CA GLY A 99 0.81 2.45 -10.75
C GLY A 99 1.73 1.41 -10.13
N ALA A 100 1.87 1.50 -8.83
CA ALA A 100 2.57 0.55 -7.98
C ALA A 100 1.68 0.18 -6.79
N TYR A 101 2.01 -0.89 -6.10
CA TYR A 101 1.65 -0.95 -4.70
C TYR A 101 2.84 -0.40 -3.94
N ASP A 102 2.61 0.68 -3.20
CA ASP A 102 3.52 0.96 -2.10
C ASP A 102 3.29 -0.07 -0.98
N TYR A 103 2.03 -0.53 -0.82
CA TYR A 103 1.60 -1.57 0.14
C TYR A 103 0.50 -2.46 -0.46
N LEU A 104 0.48 -3.76 -0.15
CA LEU A 104 -0.60 -4.69 -0.51
C LEU A 104 -1.97 -4.13 -0.09
N GLY A 105 -2.87 -4.01 -1.06
CA GLY A 105 -4.23 -3.46 -0.88
C GLY A 105 -4.34 -1.95 -1.11
N MET A 106 -3.25 -1.29 -1.52
CA MET A 106 -3.17 0.16 -1.67
C MET A 106 -2.43 0.53 -2.95
N MET A 107 -3.16 0.85 -4.03
CA MET A 107 -2.52 1.23 -5.30
C MET A 107 -2.28 2.74 -5.36
N GLU A 108 -1.04 3.14 -5.59
CA GLU A 108 -0.73 4.51 -5.98
C GLU A 108 -0.59 4.60 -7.51
N LEU A 109 -1.11 5.70 -8.09
CA LEU A 109 -0.90 6.02 -9.49
C LEU A 109 0.47 6.64 -9.68
N GLY A 110 1.24 6.08 -10.60
CA GLY A 110 2.63 6.45 -10.78
C GLY A 110 3.42 5.24 -11.20
N SER A 111 3.98 5.29 -12.40
CA SER A 111 4.78 4.19 -12.92
C SER A 111 6.06 4.05 -12.08
N PRO A 112 6.32 2.89 -11.45
CA PRO A 112 7.48 2.68 -10.61
C PRO A 112 8.72 2.40 -11.46
N GLY A 113 9.83 3.05 -11.11
CA GLY A 113 11.16 2.70 -11.63
C GLY A 113 11.82 1.61 -10.80
N LEU A 114 13.01 1.17 -11.21
CA LEU A 114 13.88 0.31 -10.40
C LEU A 114 15.12 1.11 -10.01
N SER A 115 15.42 1.20 -8.72
CA SER A 115 16.67 1.84 -8.28
C SER A 115 17.20 1.17 -7.02
N VAL A 116 18.43 0.67 -7.09
CA VAL A 116 19.12 0.05 -5.95
C VAL A 116 20.61 0.34 -6.06
N SER A 117 21.25 0.60 -4.91
CA SER A 117 22.69 0.89 -4.83
C SER A 117 23.41 -0.25 -4.15
N ARG A 118 24.68 -0.45 -4.53
CA ARG A 118 25.54 -1.42 -3.88
C ARG A 118 25.66 -1.09 -2.38
N PRO A 119 25.54 -2.08 -1.49
CA PRO A 119 25.77 -1.86 -0.07
C PRO A 119 27.15 -1.28 0.19
N TYR A 120 27.26 -0.44 1.23
CA TYR A 120 28.52 0.20 1.60
C TYR A 120 29.61 -0.82 1.97
N ASN A 121 29.23 -1.93 2.60
CA ASN A 121 30.09 -3.01 3.07
C ASN A 121 30.10 -4.23 2.12
N TRP A 122 29.73 -4.08 0.85
CA TRP A 122 29.94 -5.14 -0.14
C TRP A 122 31.44 -5.53 -0.20
N PRO A 123 31.80 -6.83 -0.28
CA PRO A 123 30.95 -8.00 -0.52
C PRO A 123 30.39 -8.69 0.75
N GLU A 124 30.55 -8.09 1.93
CA GLU A 124 30.09 -8.69 3.20
C GLU A 124 28.56 -8.67 3.33
N SER A 125 27.91 -7.78 2.59
CA SER A 125 26.46 -7.71 2.44
C SER A 125 26.06 -7.65 0.99
N ASP A 126 24.83 -8.09 0.74
CA ASP A 126 24.20 -8.09 -0.57
C ASP A 126 22.91 -7.25 -0.55
N ALA A 127 22.51 -6.71 -1.70
CA ALA A 127 21.24 -6.01 -1.85
C ALA A 127 20.53 -6.41 -3.14
N ASP A 128 19.33 -6.96 -2.99
CA ASP A 128 18.46 -7.33 -4.09
C ASP A 128 17.75 -6.09 -4.66
N ALA A 129 17.47 -6.11 -5.96
CA ALA A 129 16.59 -5.14 -6.60
C ALA A 129 15.13 -5.61 -6.46
N ARG A 130 14.28 -4.75 -5.93
CA ARG A 130 12.86 -5.05 -5.71
C ARG A 130 12.02 -4.09 -6.54
N TRP A 131 11.05 -4.64 -7.26
CA TRP A 131 10.17 -3.86 -8.13
C TRP A 131 8.75 -4.37 -8.05
N GLN A 132 7.78 -3.47 -8.04
CA GLN A 132 6.38 -3.81 -8.04
C GLN A 132 5.62 -2.83 -8.90
N GLY A 133 4.83 -3.32 -9.86
CA GLY A 133 4.05 -2.49 -10.77
C GLY A 133 2.68 -3.07 -11.06
N VAL A 134 1.74 -2.19 -11.40
CA VAL A 134 0.38 -2.53 -11.80
C VAL A 134 0.15 -2.09 -13.24
N PHE A 135 -0.31 -3.02 -14.09
CA PHE A 135 -0.68 -2.77 -15.48
C PHE A 135 -2.20 -2.85 -15.64
N LEU A 136 -2.75 -2.10 -16.60
CA LEU A 136 -4.09 -2.38 -17.13
C LEU A 136 -3.95 -3.30 -18.33
N VAL A 137 -4.53 -4.49 -18.25
CA VAL A 137 -4.52 -5.47 -19.35
C VAL A 137 -5.95 -5.86 -19.73
N PRO A 138 -6.22 -6.17 -21.01
CA PRO A 138 -7.55 -6.60 -21.42
C PRO A 138 -8.01 -7.84 -20.67
N GLU A 139 -9.31 -7.91 -20.35
CA GLU A 139 -9.91 -9.12 -19.80
C GLU A 139 -9.62 -10.34 -20.70
N GLY A 140 -9.22 -11.45 -20.07
CA GLY A 140 -8.85 -12.68 -20.79
C GLY A 140 -7.38 -12.75 -21.24
N THR A 141 -6.57 -11.72 -20.99
CA THR A 141 -5.11 -11.79 -21.15
C THR A 141 -4.53 -12.88 -20.25
N SER A 142 -3.70 -13.78 -20.79
CA SER A 142 -3.12 -14.90 -20.03
C SER A 142 -1.71 -14.63 -19.49
N GLY A 143 -1.02 -13.61 -20.00
CA GLY A 143 0.38 -13.33 -19.67
C GLY A 143 1.02 -12.35 -20.64
N GLY A 144 2.32 -12.14 -20.48
CA GLY A 144 3.15 -11.32 -21.35
C GLY A 144 4.63 -11.44 -20.98
N THR A 145 5.48 -10.67 -21.65
CA THR A 145 6.91 -10.58 -21.34
C THR A 145 7.19 -9.23 -20.67
N LEU A 146 7.65 -9.26 -19.43
CA LEU A 146 8.08 -8.07 -18.70
C LEU A 146 9.58 -7.84 -18.94
N THR A 147 9.94 -6.62 -19.30
CA THR A 147 11.31 -6.25 -19.69
C THR A 147 11.80 -5.03 -18.93
N PHE A 148 12.99 -5.17 -18.36
CA PHE A 148 13.81 -4.16 -17.71
C PHE A 148 15.06 -3.97 -18.59
N PRO A 149 15.16 -2.88 -19.37
CA PRO A 149 16.26 -2.71 -20.30
C PRO A 149 17.57 -2.34 -19.56
N GLY A 150 18.71 -2.56 -20.23
CA GLY A 150 20.03 -2.12 -19.76
C GLY A 150 21.01 -3.24 -19.45
N GLU A 151 22.15 -2.87 -18.90
CA GLU A 151 23.21 -3.76 -18.41
C GLU A 151 23.61 -3.35 -16.99
N PRO A 152 23.19 -4.09 -15.93
CA PRO A 152 22.34 -5.28 -15.99
C PRO A 152 20.85 -4.94 -16.23
N GLY A 153 20.17 -5.78 -16.98
CA GLY A 153 18.74 -5.77 -17.26
C GLY A 153 18.11 -7.16 -17.05
N TRP A 154 16.81 -7.27 -17.27
CA TRP A 154 16.06 -8.52 -17.10
C TRP A 154 14.92 -8.61 -18.11
N SER A 155 14.60 -9.82 -18.56
CA SER A 155 13.38 -10.08 -19.30
C SER A 155 12.85 -11.46 -18.94
N GLY A 156 11.54 -11.55 -18.69
CA GLY A 156 10.91 -12.81 -18.29
C GLY A 156 9.42 -12.85 -18.60
N GLU A 157 8.90 -14.07 -18.74
CA GLU A 157 7.46 -14.29 -18.89
C GLU A 157 6.75 -14.11 -17.55
N VAL A 158 5.62 -13.41 -17.58
CA VAL A 158 4.70 -13.26 -16.44
C VAL A 158 3.33 -13.79 -16.84
N THR A 159 2.69 -14.54 -15.95
CA THR A 159 1.35 -15.09 -16.17
C THR A 159 0.32 -14.24 -15.45
N VAL A 160 -0.80 -13.96 -16.09
CA VAL A 160 -1.94 -13.30 -15.46
C VAL A 160 -2.76 -14.37 -14.74
N PRO A 161 -2.86 -14.36 -13.40
CA PRO A 161 -3.64 -15.33 -12.67
C PRO A 161 -5.15 -15.08 -12.86
N ALA A 162 -5.98 -16.00 -12.34
CA ALA A 162 -7.41 -15.76 -12.25
C ALA A 162 -7.67 -14.50 -11.40
N VAL A 163 -8.67 -13.71 -11.81
CA VAL A 163 -9.08 -12.51 -11.08
C VAL A 163 -9.50 -12.90 -9.67
N GLY A 164 -8.80 -12.33 -8.69
CA GLY A 164 -9.02 -12.53 -7.27
C GLY A 164 -9.79 -11.37 -6.63
N ARG A 165 -10.12 -11.55 -5.35
CA ARG A 165 -10.60 -10.44 -4.52
C ARG A 165 -9.42 -9.61 -4.07
N GLU A 166 -9.58 -8.28 -4.08
CA GLU A 166 -8.62 -7.36 -3.50
C GLU A 166 -8.29 -7.73 -2.06
N VAL A 167 -7.01 -7.64 -1.72
CA VAL A 167 -6.53 -7.91 -0.36
C VAL A 167 -6.86 -6.70 0.49
N ASP A 168 -7.65 -6.93 1.54
CA ASP A 168 -8.01 -5.89 2.49
C ASP A 168 -6.82 -5.53 3.38
N ALA A 169 -6.41 -4.26 3.37
CA ALA A 169 -5.32 -3.78 4.19
C ALA A 169 -5.56 -3.98 5.69
N ALA A 170 -6.83 -3.94 6.14
CA ALA A 170 -7.17 -4.21 7.54
C ALA A 170 -6.84 -5.65 7.96
N SER A 171 -6.66 -6.59 7.02
CA SER A 171 -6.34 -7.99 7.33
C SER A 171 -4.90 -8.21 7.83
N PHE A 172 -4.02 -7.20 7.71
CA PHE A 172 -2.63 -7.31 8.13
C PHE A 172 -2.39 -6.88 9.59
N ALA A 173 -3.37 -6.26 10.24
CA ALA A 173 -3.23 -5.76 11.61
C ALA A 173 -4.50 -5.96 12.43
N ALA A 174 -4.35 -6.10 13.75
CA ALA A 174 -5.43 -5.94 14.69
C ALA A 174 -5.51 -4.48 15.14
N PHE A 175 -6.74 -3.98 15.30
CA PHE A 175 -7.00 -2.62 15.77
C PHE A 175 -7.87 -2.68 17.01
N THR A 176 -7.47 -1.97 18.05
CA THR A 176 -8.19 -1.91 19.31
C THR A 176 -8.36 -0.46 19.76
N ILE A 177 -9.52 -0.14 20.33
CA ILE A 177 -9.72 1.15 20.99
C ILE A 177 -9.15 1.02 22.40
N ALA A 178 -8.05 1.73 22.65
CA ALA A 178 -7.39 1.72 23.94
C ALA A 178 -8.08 2.69 24.91
N ASP A 179 -8.46 3.87 24.41
CA ASP A 179 -9.06 4.93 25.22
C ASP A 179 -9.92 5.87 24.38
N VAL A 180 -10.88 6.55 25.03
CA VAL A 180 -11.74 7.57 24.42
C VAL A 180 -11.98 8.69 25.42
N ASP A 181 -11.44 9.86 25.12
CA ASP A 181 -11.76 11.08 25.84
C ASP A 181 -12.69 11.98 25.04
N ARG A 182 -13.48 12.81 25.73
CA ARG A 182 -14.42 13.74 25.11
C ARG A 182 -14.29 15.13 25.70
N TYR A 183 -14.14 16.11 24.82
CA TYR A 183 -13.87 17.48 25.20
C TYR A 183 -14.78 18.48 24.49
N ARG A 184 -15.17 19.55 25.18
CA ARG A 184 -15.75 20.73 24.53
C ARG A 184 -14.70 21.58 23.83
N ARG A 185 -13.43 21.48 24.24
CA ARG A 185 -12.28 22.17 23.66
C ARG A 185 -11.02 21.35 23.85
N ILE A 186 -10.10 21.39 22.91
CA ILE A 186 -8.75 20.82 23.07
C ILE A 186 -7.74 21.95 22.97
N ALA A 187 -6.86 22.04 23.96
CA ALA A 187 -5.71 22.92 23.92
C ALA A 187 -4.57 22.27 23.12
N LEU A 188 -3.95 23.05 22.24
CA LEU A 188 -2.86 22.63 21.37
C LEU A 188 -1.67 23.58 21.51
N GLU A 189 -0.47 23.10 21.26
CA GLU A 189 0.77 23.87 21.31
C GLU A 189 1.62 23.59 20.06
N ASP A 190 1.99 24.65 19.32
CA ASP A 190 2.99 24.56 18.24
C ASP A 190 4.30 25.20 18.69
N ARG A 191 5.37 24.40 18.71
CA ARG A 191 6.72 24.87 19.01
C ARG A 191 7.44 25.25 17.73
N ARG A 192 7.58 26.55 17.48
CA ARG A 192 8.37 27.08 16.35
C ARG A 192 9.49 27.98 16.82
N ALA A 193 10.72 27.64 16.43
CA ALA A 193 11.91 28.45 16.70
C ALA A 193 12.10 28.84 18.18
N GLY A 194 11.73 27.96 19.13
CA GLY A 194 11.86 28.20 20.57
C GLY A 194 10.75 29.04 21.20
N LEU A 195 9.63 29.26 20.50
CA LEU A 195 8.41 29.86 21.03
C LEU A 195 7.29 28.81 21.04
N ASP A 196 6.58 28.73 22.17
CA ASP A 196 5.39 27.90 22.34
C ASP A 196 4.16 28.75 22.00
N ILE A 197 3.47 28.39 20.91
CA ILE A 197 2.25 29.06 20.46
C ILE A 197 1.06 28.20 20.84
N GLY A 198 0.36 28.59 21.90
CA GLY A 198 -0.89 27.94 22.32
C GLY A 198 -2.05 28.27 21.37
N SER A 199 -2.87 27.27 21.07
CA SER A 199 -4.11 27.41 20.31
C SER A 199 -5.19 26.51 20.89
N VAL A 200 -6.45 26.73 20.50
CA VAL A 200 -7.59 25.96 21.00
C VAL A 200 -8.47 25.53 19.84
N LEU A 201 -8.78 24.24 19.79
CA LEU A 201 -9.79 23.70 18.90
C LEU A 201 -11.16 23.71 19.60
N THR A 202 -12.17 24.26 18.93
CA THR A 202 -13.56 24.29 19.42
C THR A 202 -14.48 23.67 18.35
N PRO A 203 -15.32 22.68 18.70
CA PRO A 203 -16.25 22.05 17.78
C PRO A 203 -17.44 22.96 17.47
N LEU A 204 -18.23 22.57 16.46
CA LEU A 204 -19.50 23.23 16.16
C LEU A 204 -20.51 23.08 17.33
N PRO A 205 -21.49 23.99 17.47
CA PRO A 205 -22.54 23.84 18.47
C PRO A 205 -23.25 22.48 18.39
N GLY A 206 -23.51 21.87 19.56
CA GLY A 206 -24.11 20.53 19.66
C GLY A 206 -23.14 19.37 19.40
N HIS A 207 -21.85 19.65 19.19
CA HIS A 207 -20.79 18.67 19.00
C HIS A 207 -19.73 18.77 20.09
N VAL A 208 -18.98 17.69 20.25
CA VAL A 208 -17.78 17.58 21.08
C VAL A 208 -16.64 17.01 20.25
N LEU A 209 -15.41 17.17 20.73
CA LEU A 209 -14.22 16.55 20.19
C LEU A 209 -14.00 15.23 20.93
N ALA A 210 -14.10 14.10 20.23
CA ALA A 210 -13.74 12.78 20.74
C ALA A 210 -12.29 12.49 20.36
N ASP A 211 -11.40 12.41 21.35
CA ASP A 211 -10.00 12.03 21.21
C ASP A 211 -9.89 10.52 21.47
N VAL A 212 -9.75 9.75 20.39
CA VAL A 212 -9.81 8.28 20.44
C VAL A 212 -8.40 7.74 20.24
N GLU A 213 -7.92 6.98 21.22
CA GLU A 213 -6.65 6.27 21.15
C GLU A 213 -6.85 4.89 20.53
N ILE A 214 -6.18 4.67 19.40
CA ILE A 214 -6.22 3.45 18.61
C ILE A 214 -4.87 2.76 18.76
N GLU A 215 -4.90 1.53 19.24
CA GLU A 215 -3.75 0.63 19.20
C GLU A 215 -3.80 -0.20 17.92
N ILE A 216 -2.65 -0.25 17.24
CA ILE A 216 -2.45 -0.95 15.97
C ILE A 216 -1.36 -1.99 16.20
N ALA A 217 -1.74 -3.26 16.07
CA ALA A 217 -0.87 -4.41 16.30
C ALA A 217 -0.76 -5.23 15.00
N PRO A 218 0.30 -5.01 14.19
CA PRO A 218 0.46 -5.76 12.96
C PRO A 218 0.74 -7.24 13.18
N THR A 219 0.02 -8.06 12.44
CA THR A 219 0.22 -9.52 12.39
C THR A 219 1.11 -9.94 11.23
N ALA A 220 1.21 -9.11 10.20
CA ALA A 220 2.05 -9.32 9.04
C ALA A 220 2.40 -7.97 8.39
N SER A 221 3.47 -7.93 7.60
CA SER A 221 3.76 -6.79 6.75
C SER A 221 2.74 -6.72 5.61
N ASN A 222 2.25 -5.53 5.29
CA ASN A 222 1.53 -5.28 4.04
C ASN A 222 2.49 -4.98 2.87
N ARG A 223 3.69 -5.57 2.89
CA ARG A 223 4.71 -5.60 1.84
C ARG A 223 4.98 -4.26 1.16
N THR A 224 6.00 -3.55 1.63
CA THR A 224 6.73 -2.65 0.72
C THR A 224 7.81 -3.44 0.00
N ALA A 225 8.21 -2.93 -1.16
CA ALA A 225 9.38 -3.43 -1.85
C ALA A 225 10.67 -3.33 -1.01
N ASN A 226 10.74 -2.66 0.14
CA ASN A 226 12.01 -2.42 0.86
C ASN A 226 11.98 -2.68 2.37
N GLU A 227 10.82 -2.96 2.98
CA GLU A 227 10.68 -3.07 4.43
C GLU A 227 9.61 -4.10 4.83
N GLU A 228 9.95 -4.98 5.77
CA GLU A 228 9.03 -5.97 6.34
C GLU A 228 8.16 -5.37 7.46
N ARG A 229 7.56 -4.20 7.21
CA ARG A 229 6.72 -3.48 8.18
C ARG A 229 5.28 -3.44 7.71
N PHE A 230 4.35 -3.26 8.65
CA PHE A 230 2.99 -2.83 8.33
C PHE A 230 2.95 -1.32 8.34
N HIS A 231 2.61 -0.80 7.17
CA HIS A 231 2.52 0.62 6.91
C HIS A 231 1.09 1.06 6.86
N TRP A 232 0.80 2.19 7.47
CA TRP A 232 -0.55 2.70 7.62
C TRP A 232 -0.52 4.22 7.82
N SER A 233 -1.66 4.87 7.62
CA SER A 233 -1.81 6.29 7.94
C SER A 233 -3.15 6.56 8.65
N THR A 234 -3.22 7.69 9.34
CA THR A 234 -4.43 8.06 10.10
C THR A 234 -5.58 8.47 9.19
N SER A 235 -5.33 8.87 7.95
CA SER A 235 -6.37 9.23 6.97
C SER A 235 -7.23 8.05 6.50
N PHE A 236 -6.86 6.82 6.85
CA PHE A 236 -7.65 5.61 6.56
C PHE A 236 -8.65 5.24 7.62
N PHE A 237 -8.55 5.85 8.80
CA PHE A 237 -9.55 5.66 9.84
C PHE A 237 -10.79 6.48 9.55
N ARG A 238 -11.94 5.83 9.69
CA ARG A 238 -13.25 6.49 9.62
C ARG A 238 -14.03 6.15 10.85
N LEU A 239 -14.67 7.15 11.43
CA LEU A 239 -15.60 6.96 12.51
C LEU A 239 -17.02 7.12 11.95
N VAL A 240 -17.81 6.05 12.02
CA VAL A 240 -19.15 5.99 11.41
C VAL A 240 -20.19 5.75 12.50
N ALA A 241 -21.22 6.59 12.54
CA ALA A 241 -22.35 6.46 13.45
C ALA A 241 -23.19 5.20 13.16
N ALA A 242 -24.05 4.81 14.11
CA ALA A 242 -24.95 3.68 13.92
C ALA A 242 -25.99 3.86 12.80
N ASP A 243 -26.29 5.10 12.42
CA ASP A 243 -27.16 5.42 11.28
C ASP A 243 -26.41 5.48 9.93
N GLY A 244 -25.09 5.23 9.93
CA GLY A 244 -24.23 5.28 8.74
C GLY A 244 -23.61 6.65 8.46
N THR A 245 -23.85 7.67 9.28
CA THR A 245 -23.24 8.99 9.12
C THR A 245 -21.75 8.94 9.44
N THR A 246 -20.89 9.39 8.52
CA THR A 246 -19.45 9.55 8.78
C THR A 246 -19.18 10.80 9.61
N TYR A 247 -18.41 10.66 10.69
CA TYR A 247 -17.90 11.77 11.47
C TYR A 247 -16.58 12.28 10.89
N TRP A 248 -16.46 13.60 10.84
CA TRP A 248 -15.28 14.26 10.30
C TRP A 248 -14.17 14.28 11.34
N PRO A 249 -12.96 13.77 11.02
CA PRO A 249 -11.81 13.99 11.88
C PRO A 249 -11.42 15.46 11.87
N ALA A 250 -10.97 15.92 13.02
CA ALA A 250 -10.28 17.18 13.18
C ALA A 250 -8.76 17.04 12.92
N GLY A 251 -8.21 15.84 13.07
CA GLY A 251 -6.80 15.52 12.79
C GLY A 251 -6.23 14.50 13.78
N GLU A 252 -4.97 14.13 13.57
CA GLU A 252 -4.16 13.31 14.48
C GLU A 252 -3.50 14.19 15.53
N ARG A 253 -3.62 13.82 16.81
CA ARG A 253 -2.93 14.51 17.91
C ARG A 253 -1.52 13.93 18.07
N PHE A 254 -0.51 14.74 17.74
CA PHE A 254 0.89 14.30 17.79
C PHE A 254 1.78 15.41 18.34
N MET A 255 2.53 15.15 19.42
CA MET A 255 3.40 16.18 20.06
C MET A 255 2.68 17.51 20.30
N ASP A 256 1.51 17.45 20.95
CA ASP A 256 0.67 18.58 21.36
C ASP A 256 0.07 19.44 20.21
N ARG A 257 0.23 19.05 18.94
CA ARG A 257 -0.44 19.69 17.79
C ARG A 257 -1.42 18.73 17.10
N LEU A 258 -2.24 19.29 16.22
CA LEU A 258 -3.01 18.51 15.25
C LEU A 258 -2.26 18.46 13.92
N LEU A 259 -2.17 17.25 13.37
CA LEU A 259 -1.65 16.96 12.04
C LEU A 259 -2.77 16.43 11.17
N ASP A 260 -2.72 16.76 9.88
CA ASP A 260 -3.72 16.29 8.91
C ASP A 260 -3.57 14.79 8.64
N ASP A 261 -2.32 14.30 8.57
CA ASP A 261 -1.98 12.89 8.42
C ASP A 261 -0.53 12.64 8.87
N GLN A 262 -0.23 11.41 9.31
CA GLN A 262 1.11 10.88 9.43
C GLN A 262 1.19 9.49 8.82
N PHE A 263 2.17 9.31 7.95
CA PHE A 263 2.57 8.00 7.47
C PHE A 263 3.40 7.28 8.54
N ASN A 264 3.06 6.02 8.83
CA ASN A 264 3.65 5.26 9.92
C ASN A 264 3.94 3.81 9.51
N GLY A 265 5.08 3.28 9.95
CA GLY A 265 5.43 1.87 9.85
C GLY A 265 5.58 1.24 11.23
N VAL A 266 5.13 0.00 11.40
CA VAL A 266 5.23 -0.80 12.63
C VAL A 266 5.67 -2.22 12.27
N ASP A 267 6.62 -2.78 13.04
CA ASP A 267 7.13 -4.13 12.78
C ASP A 267 6.08 -5.19 13.20
N PRO A 268 5.90 -6.27 12.43
CA PRO A 268 5.05 -7.38 12.85
C PRO A 268 5.45 -7.94 14.21
N GLY A 269 4.47 -8.06 15.12
CA GLY A 269 4.70 -8.47 16.51
C GLY A 269 5.00 -7.33 17.48
N GLU A 270 5.15 -6.10 17.00
CA GLU A 270 5.11 -4.88 17.82
C GLU A 270 3.72 -4.23 17.78
N SER A 271 3.57 -3.12 18.50
CA SER A 271 2.33 -2.33 18.54
C SER A 271 2.65 -0.84 18.56
N ALA A 272 1.80 -0.03 17.96
CA ALA A 272 1.83 1.43 18.09
C ALA A 272 0.46 1.96 18.53
N THR A 273 0.47 3.05 19.29
CA THR A 273 -0.76 3.76 19.69
C THR A 273 -0.81 5.14 19.05
N ARG A 274 -2.02 5.56 18.65
CA ARG A 274 -2.26 6.84 17.98
C ARG A 274 -3.56 7.45 18.43
N ARG A 275 -3.54 8.75 18.66
CA ARG A 275 -4.72 9.53 19.04
C ARG A 275 -5.22 10.31 17.84
N VAL A 276 -6.46 10.07 17.45
CA VAL A 276 -7.13 10.79 16.37
C VAL A 276 -8.38 11.45 16.95
N VAL A 277 -8.56 12.73 16.61
CA VAL A 277 -9.65 13.54 17.12
C VAL A 277 -10.76 13.60 16.09
N TRP A 278 -11.99 13.28 16.49
CA TRP A 278 -13.20 13.42 15.69
C TRP A 278 -14.16 14.43 16.27
N MET A 279 -14.84 15.17 15.40
CA MET A 279 -16.00 15.97 15.80
C MET A 279 -17.25 15.09 15.74
N VAL A 280 -17.88 14.86 16.90
CA VAL A 280 -19.05 13.99 17.05
C VAL A 280 -20.20 14.73 17.74
N PRO A 281 -21.47 14.39 17.49
CA PRO A 281 -22.59 14.93 18.27
C PRO A 281 -22.40 14.68 19.77
N GLU A 282 -22.75 15.64 20.63
CA GLU A 282 -22.63 15.48 22.09
C GLU A 282 -23.48 14.31 22.63
N ALA A 283 -24.58 14.00 21.94
CA ALA A 283 -25.47 12.88 22.28
C ALA A 283 -25.10 11.55 21.60
N ALA A 284 -23.95 11.45 20.91
CA ALA A 284 -23.52 10.20 20.31
C ALA A 284 -23.03 9.23 21.40
N ASP A 285 -23.60 8.02 21.43
CA ASP A 285 -23.27 6.97 22.41
C ASP A 285 -22.30 5.93 21.85
N VAL A 286 -22.37 5.65 20.55
CA VAL A 286 -21.57 4.62 19.90
C VAL A 286 -21.23 5.02 18.47
N ALA A 287 -20.02 4.65 18.05
CA ALA A 287 -19.61 4.70 16.66
C ALA A 287 -18.81 3.44 16.29
N PHE A 288 -18.52 3.28 15.01
CA PHE A 288 -17.80 2.16 14.45
C PHE A 288 -16.55 2.70 13.75
N LEU A 289 -15.39 2.21 14.16
CA LEU A 289 -14.11 2.53 13.54
C LEU A 289 -13.92 1.61 12.34
N PHE A 290 -13.70 2.21 11.18
CA PHE A 290 -13.32 1.54 9.96
C PHE A 290 -11.87 1.87 9.60
N TYR A 291 -11.16 0.90 9.04
CA TYR A 291 -9.89 1.10 8.35
C TYR A 291 -10.10 0.72 6.88
N GLY A 292 -10.05 1.72 5.99
CA GLY A 292 -10.59 1.55 4.64
C GLY A 292 -12.09 1.22 4.69
N ASP A 293 -12.50 0.13 4.03
CA ASP A 293 -13.90 -0.34 4.00
C ASP A 293 -14.24 -1.38 5.06
N THR A 294 -13.29 -1.75 5.92
CA THR A 294 -13.48 -2.79 6.93
C THR A 294 -13.71 -2.19 8.30
N MET A 295 -14.80 -2.59 8.95
CA MET A 295 -15.05 -2.26 10.35
C MET A 295 -14.03 -3.02 11.21
N VAL A 296 -13.20 -2.28 11.94
CA VAL A 296 -12.13 -2.86 12.75
C VAL A 296 -12.41 -2.79 14.25
N ALA A 297 -13.23 -1.84 14.71
CA ALA A 297 -13.62 -1.75 16.11
C ALA A 297 -14.97 -1.02 16.31
N GLN A 298 -15.56 -1.20 17.49
CA GLN A 298 -16.64 -0.36 17.99
C GLN A 298 -16.06 0.64 19.01
N VAL A 299 -16.48 1.89 18.94
CA VAL A 299 -16.04 2.99 19.80
C VAL A 299 -17.19 3.38 20.72
N ASP A 300 -16.96 3.30 22.04
CA ASP A 300 -17.89 3.79 23.05
C ASP A 300 -17.69 5.31 23.22
N LEU A 301 -18.75 6.08 22.97
CA LEU A 301 -18.74 7.54 23.08
C LEU A 301 -19.52 8.03 24.31
N THR A 302 -19.94 7.14 25.22
CA THR A 302 -20.74 7.51 26.41
C THR A 302 -19.93 8.19 27.52
N GLY A 303 -18.61 8.31 27.36
CA GLY A 303 -17.71 8.97 28.29
C GLY A 303 -18.14 10.40 28.65
N ALA A 304 -17.77 10.82 29.87
CA ALA A 304 -18.06 12.17 30.35
C ALA A 304 -17.38 13.22 29.47
N VAL A 305 -18.09 14.32 29.21
CA VAL A 305 -17.55 15.44 28.42
C VAL A 305 -16.88 16.44 29.36
N ALA A 306 -15.56 16.53 29.28
CA ALA A 306 -14.77 17.55 29.96
C ALA A 306 -14.82 18.89 29.20
N ASP A 307 -14.62 20.00 29.92
CA ASP A 307 -14.64 21.33 29.31
C ASP A 307 -13.40 21.62 28.47
N GLU A 308 -12.25 21.06 28.85
CA GLU A 308 -10.96 21.24 28.19
C GLU A 308 -10.11 19.97 28.33
N GLY A 309 -9.33 19.65 27.30
CA GLY A 309 -8.37 18.54 27.22
C GLY A 309 -7.13 18.87 26.42
#